data_AF-A0A1Q3H135-F1
#
_entry.id   AF-A0A1Q3H135-F1
#
_cell.length_a   1.000
_cell.length_b   1.000
_cell.length_c   1.000
_cell.angle_alpha   90.00
_cell.angle_beta   90.00
_cell.angle_gamma   90.00
#
_symmetry.space_group_name_H-M   'P 1'
#
loop_
_entity.id
_entity.type
_entity.pdbx_description
1 polymer ?
#
loop_
_entity_poly.entity_id
_entity_poly.type
_entity_poly.pdbx_seq_one_letter_code
_entity_poly.pdbx_strand_id
1 'polypeptide(L)'
;MKYVFIIASLFLGLTNCKNRMQTNQEHFLVKEIPDQTPVAFQPSLTPTGKIIHRGIFSPDFKAYYYTISDKKFEKFDVWMIQKENGHWSTPQKAFFNSDFSEHGMSFSPDGNTLYFSSTRPTNVEGVAATWHIWKSKKVDGKWSKSTFVDIPNCRDKLVSHPSVTNAGTLYFHTSNMDYSNMQVGMATLTNGQYGNAKALGLLAKGNGTCTPYISPNEDYLIFANIGNKLDLWVAFKDKEGNWTKLRQLPDKINQQGQGNPSISPDGQFLFFTTGDHQGNNWTVKWVNVVDDLQNK
;
A
#
# COMPACT_ATOMS: atom_id res chain seq x y z
N MET A 1 -21.23 63.72 -7.87
CA MET A 1 -20.27 62.60 -8.04
C MET A 1 -20.91 61.32 -7.56
N LYS A 2 -21.23 60.38 -8.46
CA LYS A 2 -21.65 59.02 -8.11
C LYS A 2 -20.41 58.12 -8.16
N TYR A 3 -20.05 57.51 -7.05
CA TYR A 3 -19.03 56.45 -7.00
C TYR A 3 -19.71 55.10 -7.22
N VAL A 4 -19.25 54.38 -8.24
CA VAL A 4 -19.59 52.97 -8.48
C VAL A 4 -18.49 52.13 -7.83
N PHE A 5 -18.85 51.30 -6.85
CA PHE A 5 -17.98 50.24 -6.35
C PHE A 5 -18.15 49.01 -7.25
N ILE A 6 -17.08 48.60 -7.94
CA ILE A 6 -17.00 47.32 -8.62
C ILE A 6 -16.57 46.28 -7.58
N ILE A 7 -17.47 45.35 -7.27
CA ILE A 7 -17.16 44.13 -6.53
C ILE A 7 -16.45 43.17 -7.48
N ALA A 8 -15.14 42.99 -7.31
CA ALA A 8 -14.41 41.90 -7.96
C ALA A 8 -14.53 40.65 -7.07
N SER A 9 -15.51 39.81 -7.38
CA SER A 9 -15.78 38.55 -6.69
C SER A 9 -14.94 37.39 -7.21
N LEU A 10 -14.66 36.47 -6.28
CA LEU A 10 -14.09 35.13 -6.41
C LEU A 10 -14.26 34.47 -7.81
N PHE A 11 -13.19 34.42 -8.61
CA PHE A 11 -13.13 33.54 -9.80
C PHE A 11 -11.95 32.55 -9.77
N LEU A 12 -11.03 32.63 -8.81
CA LEU A 12 -9.83 31.78 -8.77
C LEU A 12 -10.05 30.38 -8.16
N GLY A 13 -11.12 30.15 -7.38
CA GLY A 13 -11.36 28.85 -6.73
C GLY A 13 -11.95 27.77 -7.65
N LEU A 14 -12.78 28.15 -8.62
CA LEU A 14 -13.55 27.20 -9.44
C LEU A 14 -12.72 26.57 -10.57
N THR A 15 -11.76 27.29 -11.12
CA THR A 15 -10.86 26.78 -12.17
C THR A 15 -9.90 25.73 -11.62
N ASN A 16 -9.39 25.94 -10.40
CA ASN A 16 -8.44 25.04 -9.77
C ASN A 16 -9.07 23.68 -9.38
N CYS A 17 -10.32 23.68 -8.88
CA CYS A 17 -11.05 22.45 -8.58
C CYS A 17 -11.36 21.62 -9.84
N LYS A 18 -11.78 22.27 -10.94
CA LYS A 18 -12.04 21.57 -12.22
C LYS A 18 -10.77 20.92 -12.77
N ASN A 19 -9.65 21.65 -12.75
CA ASN A 19 -8.37 21.12 -13.23
C ASN A 19 -7.86 19.95 -12.37
N ARG A 20 -7.99 20.04 -11.03
CA ARG A 20 -7.61 18.95 -10.12
C ARG A 20 -8.47 17.71 -10.30
N MET A 21 -9.78 17.87 -10.47
CA MET A 21 -10.70 16.75 -10.72
C MET A 21 -10.36 16.06 -12.05
N GLN A 22 -10.14 16.83 -13.12
CA GLN A 22 -9.73 16.30 -14.41
C GLN A 22 -8.39 15.56 -14.33
N THR A 23 -7.40 16.13 -13.63
CA THR A 23 -6.09 15.49 -13.41
C THR A 23 -6.25 14.15 -12.68
N ASN A 24 -7.09 14.09 -11.63
CA ASN A 24 -7.35 12.84 -10.91
C ASN A 24 -8.05 11.81 -11.82
N GLN A 25 -9.05 12.22 -12.61
CA GLN A 25 -9.73 11.33 -13.56
C GLN A 25 -8.72 10.73 -14.56
N GLU A 26 -7.78 11.52 -15.06
CA GLU A 26 -6.70 11.07 -15.93
C GLU A 26 -5.68 10.17 -15.20
N HIS A 27 -5.37 10.47 -13.93
CA HIS A 27 -4.49 9.66 -13.07
C HIS A 27 -5.05 8.27 -12.75
N PHE A 28 -6.36 8.13 -12.59
CA PHE A 28 -6.97 6.86 -12.23
C PHE A 28 -7.70 6.17 -13.41
N LEU A 29 -7.86 6.87 -14.54
CA LEU A 29 -8.68 6.49 -15.69
C LEU A 29 -10.09 6.06 -15.27
N VAL A 30 -10.76 6.96 -14.54
CA VAL A 30 -12.13 6.78 -14.06
C VAL A 30 -12.98 8.00 -14.38
N LYS A 31 -14.29 7.79 -14.47
CA LYS A 31 -15.25 8.90 -14.65
C LYS A 31 -15.57 9.60 -13.33
N GLU A 32 -15.59 8.87 -12.23
CA GLU A 32 -15.98 9.39 -10.92
C GLU A 32 -14.87 9.16 -9.90
N ILE A 33 -14.61 10.19 -9.09
CA ILE A 33 -13.62 10.19 -8.03
C ILE A 33 -14.37 10.08 -6.70
N PRO A 34 -14.09 9.08 -5.85
CA PRO A 34 -14.74 8.98 -4.55
C PRO A 34 -14.27 10.10 -3.63
N ASP A 35 -15.21 10.68 -2.90
CA ASP A 35 -14.93 11.65 -1.84
C ASP A 35 -15.07 10.98 -0.48
N GLN A 36 -16.27 11.01 0.12
CA GLN A 36 -16.50 10.48 1.47
C GLN A 36 -16.79 8.97 1.51
N THR A 37 -17.36 8.41 0.45
CA THR A 37 -17.78 7.00 0.43
C THR A 37 -16.80 6.16 -0.38
N PRO A 38 -16.22 5.09 0.19
CA PRO A 38 -15.35 4.20 -0.58
C PRO A 38 -16.12 3.46 -1.68
N VAL A 39 -15.58 3.48 -2.89
CA VAL A 39 -16.13 2.77 -4.05
C VAL A 39 -15.17 1.68 -4.51
N ALA A 40 -15.65 0.67 -5.23
CA ALA A 40 -14.76 -0.36 -5.79
C ALA A 40 -13.86 0.25 -6.89
N PHE A 41 -12.57 -0.08 -6.87
CA PHE A 41 -11.62 0.30 -7.91
C PHE A 41 -11.43 -0.85 -8.89
N GLN A 42 -11.79 -0.63 -10.16
CA GLN A 42 -11.59 -1.58 -11.27
C GLN A 42 -12.01 -3.03 -10.92
N PRO A 43 -13.27 -3.27 -10.50
CA PRO A 43 -13.71 -4.59 -10.01
C PRO A 43 -13.55 -5.72 -11.04
N SER A 44 -13.56 -5.39 -12.34
CA SER A 44 -13.33 -6.33 -13.45
C SER A 44 -11.93 -6.94 -13.49
N LEU A 45 -10.96 -6.41 -12.73
CA LEU A 45 -9.60 -6.96 -12.68
C LEU A 45 -9.51 -8.28 -11.91
N THR A 46 -10.56 -8.66 -11.18
CA THR A 46 -10.60 -9.92 -10.41
C THR A 46 -11.29 -11.00 -11.23
N PRO A 47 -10.57 -12.02 -11.73
CA PRO A 47 -11.21 -13.10 -12.48
C PRO A 47 -12.18 -13.90 -11.61
N THR A 48 -13.21 -14.48 -12.24
CA THR A 48 -14.16 -15.38 -11.56
C THR A 48 -13.41 -16.50 -10.83
N GLY A 49 -13.76 -16.72 -9.55
CA GLY A 49 -13.15 -17.76 -8.72
C GLY A 49 -11.75 -17.41 -8.18
N LYS A 50 -11.31 -16.16 -8.30
CA LYS A 50 -10.05 -15.65 -7.73
C LYS A 50 -10.31 -14.62 -6.62
N ILE A 51 -9.27 -14.33 -5.85
CA ILE A 51 -9.28 -13.35 -4.77
C ILE A 51 -8.27 -12.25 -5.09
N ILE A 52 -8.69 -10.99 -4.95
CA ILE A 52 -7.80 -9.82 -5.00
C ILE A 52 -7.38 -9.42 -3.59
N HIS A 53 -6.11 -9.06 -3.40
CA HIS A 53 -5.54 -8.84 -2.07
C HIS A 53 -5.01 -7.44 -1.82
N ARG A 54 -4.27 -6.85 -2.76
CA ARG A 54 -3.63 -5.55 -2.63
C ARG A 54 -3.47 -4.91 -4.00
N GLY A 55 -3.62 -3.60 -4.07
CA GLY A 55 -3.35 -2.81 -5.26
C GLY A 55 -2.49 -1.58 -4.95
N ILE A 56 -1.58 -1.22 -5.86
CA ILE A 56 -0.77 0.01 -5.80
C ILE A 56 -0.59 0.62 -7.19
N PHE A 57 -0.50 1.94 -7.25
CA PHE A 57 -0.06 2.64 -8.46
C PHE A 57 1.47 2.74 -8.51
N SER A 58 2.03 2.75 -9.72
CA SER A 58 3.38 3.24 -9.92
C SER A 58 3.45 4.74 -9.56
N PRO A 59 4.59 5.27 -9.08
CA PRO A 59 4.69 6.67 -8.65
C PRO A 59 4.34 7.70 -9.73
N ASP A 60 4.50 7.33 -11.00
CA ASP A 60 4.18 8.16 -12.17
C ASP A 60 2.73 7.98 -12.68
N PHE A 61 1.88 7.25 -11.95
CA PHE A 61 0.52 6.89 -12.34
C PHE A 61 0.39 6.15 -13.69
N LYS A 62 1.47 5.62 -14.27
CA LYS A 62 1.39 4.95 -15.59
C LYS A 62 0.95 3.49 -15.50
N ALA A 63 1.09 2.86 -14.35
CA ALA A 63 0.72 1.46 -14.16
C ALA A 63 0.03 1.24 -12.80
N TYR A 64 -0.82 0.23 -12.75
CA TYR A 64 -1.44 -0.27 -11.53
C TYR A 64 -1.10 -1.74 -11.37
N TYR A 65 -0.58 -2.11 -10.20
CA TYR A 65 -0.16 -3.46 -9.85
C TYR A 65 -1.08 -4.01 -8.78
N TYR A 66 -1.47 -5.27 -8.89
CA TYR A 66 -2.38 -5.90 -7.94
C TYR A 66 -2.10 -7.40 -7.77
N THR A 67 -2.30 -7.91 -6.56
CA THR A 67 -2.10 -9.35 -6.28
C THR A 67 -3.39 -10.12 -6.40
N ILE A 68 -3.31 -11.28 -7.07
CA ILE A 68 -4.38 -12.27 -7.21
C ILE A 68 -3.93 -13.61 -6.62
N SER A 69 -4.84 -14.32 -5.96
CA SER A 69 -4.67 -15.73 -5.61
C SER A 69 -5.87 -16.58 -6.03
N ASP A 70 -5.69 -17.90 -6.01
CA ASP A 70 -6.81 -18.83 -5.91
C ASP A 70 -7.46 -18.78 -4.50
N LYS A 71 -8.66 -19.37 -4.37
CA LYS A 71 -9.43 -19.37 -3.12
C LYS A 71 -8.82 -20.21 -1.99
N LYS A 72 -7.91 -21.13 -2.31
CA LYS A 72 -7.17 -21.95 -1.33
C LYS A 72 -5.86 -21.29 -0.92
N PHE A 73 -5.51 -20.14 -1.50
CA PHE A 73 -4.27 -19.42 -1.24
C PHE A 73 -3.01 -20.25 -1.54
N GLU A 74 -3.10 -21.17 -2.52
CA GLU A 74 -1.98 -22.04 -2.91
C GLU A 74 -0.93 -21.26 -3.73
N LYS A 75 -1.36 -20.28 -4.53
CA LYS A 75 -0.48 -19.45 -5.37
C LYS A 75 -0.93 -17.99 -5.38
N PHE A 76 0.04 -17.10 -5.21
CA PHE A 76 -0.13 -15.66 -5.37
C PHE A 76 0.71 -15.18 -6.54
N ASP A 77 0.09 -14.41 -7.44
CA ASP A 77 0.74 -13.77 -8.58
C ASP A 77 0.44 -12.27 -8.54
N VAL A 78 1.43 -11.45 -8.87
CA VAL A 78 1.19 -10.02 -9.12
C VAL A 78 0.88 -9.81 -10.60
N TRP A 79 -0.21 -9.10 -10.85
CA TRP A 79 -0.65 -8.66 -12.16
C TRP A 79 -0.48 -7.15 -12.27
N MET A 80 -0.41 -6.66 -13.50
CA MET A 80 -0.37 -5.24 -13.79
C MET A 80 -1.17 -4.88 -15.03
N ILE A 81 -1.69 -3.66 -15.02
CA ILE A 81 -2.25 -2.95 -16.17
C ILE A 81 -1.47 -1.65 -16.36
N GLN A 82 -1.30 -1.24 -17.61
CA GLN A 82 -0.60 -0.01 -17.98
C GLN A 82 -1.55 0.93 -18.71
N LYS A 83 -1.33 2.24 -18.57
CA LYS A 83 -2.07 3.23 -19.35
C LYS A 83 -1.52 3.29 -20.77
N GLU A 84 -2.40 3.11 -21.74
CA GLU A 84 -2.13 3.16 -23.16
C GLU A 84 -3.25 3.98 -23.83
N ASN A 85 -2.89 5.12 -24.43
CA ASN A 85 -3.82 5.97 -25.20
C ASN A 85 -5.15 6.27 -24.46
N GLY A 86 -5.07 6.64 -23.17
CA GLY A 86 -6.23 6.98 -22.34
C GLY A 86 -7.04 5.79 -21.81
N HIS A 87 -6.56 4.56 -21.99
CA HIS A 87 -7.23 3.34 -21.52
C HIS A 87 -6.24 2.44 -20.76
N TRP A 88 -6.77 1.51 -19.97
CA TRP A 88 -5.96 0.46 -19.35
C TRP A 88 -5.71 -0.67 -20.36
N SER A 89 -4.48 -1.17 -20.40
CA SER A 89 -4.09 -2.36 -21.16
C SER A 89 -4.81 -3.61 -20.65
N THR A 90 -4.73 -4.71 -21.40
CA THR A 90 -5.07 -6.03 -20.86
C THR A 90 -4.14 -6.37 -19.68
N PRO A 91 -4.64 -7.01 -18.61
CA PRO A 91 -3.80 -7.48 -17.51
C PRO A 91 -2.70 -8.43 -17.97
N GLN A 92 -1.50 -8.25 -17.42
CA GLN A 92 -0.36 -9.14 -17.60
C GLN A 92 0.34 -9.43 -16.27
N LYS A 93 1.05 -10.55 -16.17
CA LYS A 93 1.88 -10.82 -14.99
C LYS A 93 2.97 -9.75 -14.86
N ALA A 94 3.24 -9.33 -13.63
CA ALA A 94 4.29 -8.36 -13.38
C ALA A 94 5.68 -8.98 -13.72
N PHE A 95 6.59 -8.13 -14.20
CA PHE A 95 7.93 -8.52 -14.66
C PHE A 95 8.76 -9.29 -13.62
N PHE A 96 8.40 -9.15 -12.34
CA PHE A 96 9.10 -9.75 -11.23
C PHE A 96 8.42 -10.99 -10.69
N ASN A 97 7.35 -11.56 -11.28
CA ASN A 97 6.79 -12.85 -10.82
C ASN A 97 7.78 -14.01 -11.07
N SER A 98 7.55 -15.15 -10.41
CA SER A 98 8.28 -16.41 -10.64
C SER A 98 7.37 -17.63 -10.44
N ASP A 99 7.99 -18.81 -10.38
CA ASP A 99 7.33 -20.05 -10.01
C ASP A 99 6.87 -20.06 -8.53
N PHE A 100 7.43 -19.20 -7.68
CA PHE A 100 7.06 -19.02 -6.28
C PHE A 100 5.97 -17.97 -6.08
N SER A 101 5.38 -17.86 -4.89
CA SER A 101 4.32 -16.90 -4.64
C SER A 101 4.88 -15.48 -4.48
N GLU A 102 4.18 -14.49 -5.03
CA GLU A 102 4.49 -13.06 -4.90
C GLU A 102 3.28 -12.25 -4.45
N HIS A 103 3.48 -11.39 -3.45
CA HIS A 103 2.44 -10.56 -2.87
C HIS A 103 3.03 -9.27 -2.26
N GLY A 104 2.20 -8.41 -1.65
CA GLY A 104 2.58 -7.26 -0.85
C GLY A 104 3.62 -6.37 -1.52
N MET A 105 3.21 -5.48 -2.44
CA MET A 105 4.14 -4.61 -3.17
C MET A 105 4.19 -3.19 -2.58
N SER A 106 5.35 -2.53 -2.75
CA SER A 106 5.55 -1.09 -2.56
C SER A 106 6.68 -0.58 -3.44
N PHE A 107 6.42 0.50 -4.18
CA PHE A 107 7.48 1.27 -4.82
C PHE A 107 8.22 2.12 -3.78
N SER A 108 9.52 2.35 -4.00
CA SER A 108 10.20 3.50 -3.43
C SER A 108 9.56 4.79 -3.98
N PRO A 109 9.50 5.87 -3.20
CA PRO A 109 8.84 7.10 -3.65
C PRO A 109 9.43 7.68 -4.96
N ASP A 110 10.72 7.46 -5.21
CA ASP A 110 11.39 7.85 -6.46
C ASP A 110 11.07 6.95 -7.67
N GLY A 111 10.35 5.85 -7.48
CA GLY A 111 9.97 4.89 -8.53
C GLY A 111 11.11 4.03 -9.09
N ASN A 112 12.29 4.06 -8.45
CA ASN A 112 13.48 3.33 -8.92
C ASN A 112 13.69 1.99 -8.22
N THR A 113 12.93 1.67 -7.18
CA THR A 113 12.96 0.35 -6.53
C THR A 113 11.54 -0.14 -6.30
N LEU A 114 11.29 -1.42 -6.58
CA LEU A 114 10.05 -2.09 -6.22
C LEU A 114 10.37 -3.17 -5.19
N TYR A 115 9.79 -3.03 -4.00
CA TYR A 115 9.81 -4.03 -2.95
C TYR A 115 8.55 -4.89 -3.03
N PHE A 116 8.69 -6.18 -2.77
CA PHE A 116 7.58 -7.13 -2.76
C PHE A 116 7.86 -8.29 -1.80
N SER A 117 6.81 -8.97 -1.38
CA SER A 117 6.88 -10.22 -0.59
C SER A 117 7.01 -11.40 -1.55
N SER A 118 7.89 -12.36 -1.26
CA SER A 118 8.01 -13.56 -2.06
C SER A 118 8.42 -14.77 -1.23
N THR A 119 7.97 -15.97 -1.65
CA THR A 119 8.38 -17.26 -1.08
C THR A 119 9.55 -17.89 -1.82
N ARG A 120 10.25 -17.13 -2.68
CA ARG A 120 11.47 -17.59 -3.35
C ARG A 120 12.54 -18.02 -2.34
N PRO A 121 13.26 -19.12 -2.60
CA PRO A 121 14.41 -19.49 -1.81
C PRO A 121 15.56 -18.51 -2.03
N THR A 122 16.46 -18.46 -1.06
CA THR A 122 17.72 -17.73 -1.12
C THR A 122 18.84 -18.60 -0.56
N ASN A 123 20.08 -18.32 -0.95
CA ASN A 123 21.25 -19.06 -0.47
C ASN A 123 21.82 -18.45 0.83
N VAL A 124 21.13 -17.50 1.45
CA VAL A 124 21.54 -16.90 2.73
C VAL A 124 21.22 -17.88 3.86
N GLU A 125 22.25 -18.19 4.65
CA GLU A 125 22.13 -19.11 5.78
C GLU A 125 21.15 -18.61 6.85
N GLY A 126 20.37 -19.54 7.40
CA GLY A 126 19.38 -19.28 8.44
C GLY A 126 18.05 -18.70 7.95
N VAL A 127 17.87 -18.53 6.63
CA VAL A 127 16.61 -18.06 6.06
C VAL A 127 15.59 -19.19 5.97
N ALA A 128 14.47 -19.06 6.69
CA ALA A 128 13.36 -20.01 6.67
C ALA A 128 12.59 -19.96 5.35
N ALA A 129 12.04 -21.10 4.92
CA ALA A 129 11.21 -21.22 3.73
C ALA A 129 9.80 -20.62 3.96
N THR A 130 9.70 -19.30 3.89
CA THR A 130 8.47 -18.53 4.12
C THR A 130 8.48 -17.25 3.28
N TRP A 131 7.51 -16.36 3.51
CA TRP A 131 7.51 -15.03 2.93
C TRP A 131 8.68 -14.20 3.46
N HIS A 132 9.44 -13.65 2.52
CA HIS A 132 10.46 -12.65 2.79
C HIS A 132 10.31 -11.46 1.85
N ILE A 133 11.00 -10.37 2.14
CA ILE A 133 11.04 -9.20 1.26
C ILE A 133 12.10 -9.40 0.18
N TRP A 134 11.73 -9.08 -1.05
CA TRP A 134 12.58 -9.02 -2.23
C TRP A 134 12.46 -7.64 -2.85
N LYS A 135 13.46 -7.26 -3.64
CA LYS A 135 13.43 -6.00 -4.39
C LYS A 135 13.96 -6.16 -5.80
N SER A 136 13.45 -5.35 -6.72
CA SER A 136 14.06 -5.11 -8.04
C SER A 136 14.34 -3.61 -8.17
N LYS A 137 15.47 -3.25 -8.78
CA LYS A 137 15.87 -1.86 -9.02
C LYS A 137 15.72 -1.52 -10.49
N LYS A 138 15.26 -0.32 -10.79
CA LYS A 138 15.27 0.24 -12.14
C LYS A 138 16.62 0.92 -12.36
N VAL A 139 17.38 0.42 -13.32
CA VAL A 139 18.68 0.96 -13.75
C VAL A 139 18.56 1.23 -15.25
N ASP A 140 18.83 2.48 -15.66
CA ASP A 140 18.70 2.93 -17.06
C ASP A 140 17.34 2.57 -17.70
N GLY A 141 16.27 2.78 -16.92
CA GLY A 141 14.89 2.49 -17.33
C GLY A 141 14.50 1.01 -17.33
N LYS A 142 15.42 0.09 -17.02
CA LYS A 142 15.16 -1.36 -17.02
C LYS A 142 15.18 -1.91 -15.60
N TRP A 143 14.21 -2.76 -15.28
CA TRP A 143 14.18 -3.47 -14.02
C TRP A 143 15.25 -4.57 -13.97
N SER A 144 16.03 -4.59 -12.90
CA SER A 144 17.04 -5.61 -12.63
C SER A 144 16.38 -6.92 -12.20
N LYS A 145 17.16 -8.00 -12.23
CA LYS A 145 16.79 -9.24 -11.53
C LYS A 145 16.49 -8.93 -10.07
N SER A 146 15.45 -9.56 -9.53
CA SER A 146 15.07 -9.40 -8.13
C SER A 146 16.10 -10.03 -7.20
N THR A 147 16.36 -9.36 -6.08
CA THR A 147 17.31 -9.78 -5.04
C THR A 147 16.63 -9.83 -3.68
N PHE A 148 17.00 -10.80 -2.85
CA PHE A 148 16.57 -10.92 -1.47
C PHE A 148 16.95 -9.66 -0.66
N VAL A 149 16.07 -9.22 0.22
CA VAL A 149 16.32 -8.14 1.18
C VAL A 149 16.61 -8.77 2.53
N ASP A 150 17.90 -8.84 2.87
CA ASP A 150 18.35 -9.43 4.13
C ASP A 150 18.09 -8.50 5.31
N ILE A 151 17.34 -9.01 6.29
CA ILE A 151 17.04 -8.36 7.58
C ILE A 151 17.50 -9.38 8.64
N PRO A 152 18.69 -9.20 9.26
CA PRO A 152 19.39 -10.31 9.90
C PRO A 152 18.61 -11.03 11.00
N ASN A 153 17.93 -10.31 11.88
CA ASN A 153 17.11 -10.88 12.97
C ASN A 153 15.69 -11.30 12.55
N CYS A 154 15.42 -11.34 11.25
CA CYS A 154 14.14 -11.80 10.70
C CYS A 154 14.30 -12.98 9.72
N ARG A 155 15.51 -13.54 9.56
CA ARG A 155 15.75 -14.67 8.65
C ARG A 155 14.92 -15.91 9.00
N ASP A 156 14.66 -16.13 10.29
CA ASP A 156 13.83 -17.21 10.85
C ASP A 156 12.36 -16.81 11.07
N LYS A 157 11.94 -15.65 10.55
CA LYS A 157 10.59 -15.10 10.70
C LYS A 157 9.88 -14.98 9.36
N LEU A 158 8.57 -14.88 9.41
CA LEU A 158 7.78 -14.42 8.27
C LEU A 158 7.94 -12.90 8.16
N VAL A 159 8.24 -12.41 6.96
CA VAL A 159 8.35 -10.97 6.65
C VAL A 159 7.62 -10.67 5.34
N SER A 160 6.62 -9.79 5.37
CA SER A 160 5.80 -9.49 4.19
C SER A 160 5.23 -8.06 4.22
N HIS A 161 4.53 -7.69 3.16
CA HIS A 161 3.86 -6.39 3.00
C HIS A 161 4.78 -5.19 3.27
N PRO A 162 5.93 -5.10 2.58
CA PRO A 162 6.82 -3.96 2.68
C PRO A 162 6.12 -2.66 2.31
N SER A 163 6.54 -1.59 2.97
CA SER A 163 6.28 -0.19 2.61
C SER A 163 7.55 0.59 2.92
N VAL A 164 7.98 1.46 2.00
CA VAL A 164 9.32 2.09 2.05
C VAL A 164 9.24 3.62 2.01
N THR A 165 10.17 4.27 2.70
CA THR A 165 10.21 5.73 2.89
C THR A 165 11.21 6.38 1.94
N ASN A 166 11.26 7.72 1.90
CA ASN A 166 12.26 8.48 1.14
C ASN A 166 13.69 8.18 1.61
N ALA A 167 13.87 7.90 2.90
CA ALA A 167 15.16 7.50 3.47
C ALA A 167 15.52 6.04 3.18
N GLY A 168 14.62 5.27 2.54
CA GLY A 168 14.78 3.84 2.31
C GLY A 168 14.51 2.99 3.54
N THR A 169 13.96 3.54 4.63
CA THR A 169 13.50 2.76 5.78
C THR A 169 12.36 1.84 5.34
N LEU A 170 12.43 0.55 5.69
CA LEU A 170 11.35 -0.40 5.44
C LEU A 170 10.47 -0.55 6.67
N TYR A 171 9.17 -0.51 6.45
CA TYR A 171 8.12 -0.93 7.37
C TYR A 171 7.43 -2.16 6.78
N PHE A 172 7.17 -3.18 7.60
CA PHE A 172 6.66 -4.45 7.08
C PHE A 172 5.91 -5.23 8.17
N HIS A 173 5.08 -6.16 7.74
CA HIS A 173 4.49 -7.15 8.63
C HIS A 173 5.53 -8.22 8.97
N THR A 174 5.60 -8.63 10.23
CA THR A 174 6.39 -9.78 10.68
C THR A 174 5.65 -10.60 11.73
N SER A 175 5.91 -11.91 11.75
CA SER A 175 5.41 -12.84 12.75
C SER A 175 6.41 -13.99 12.96
N ASN A 176 6.16 -14.80 13.97
CA ASN A 176 6.72 -16.15 14.03
C ASN A 176 6.11 -17.02 12.91
N MET A 177 6.73 -18.18 12.66
CA MET A 177 6.31 -19.11 11.59
C MET A 177 4.92 -19.72 11.82
N ASP A 178 4.50 -19.84 13.07
CA ASP A 178 3.16 -20.26 13.48
C ASP A 178 2.13 -19.12 13.47
N TYR A 179 2.50 -17.97 12.87
CA TYR A 179 1.68 -16.76 12.82
C TYR A 179 1.40 -16.11 14.20
N SER A 180 2.07 -16.54 15.26
CA SER A 180 2.06 -15.82 16.54
C SER A 180 2.91 -14.54 16.46
N ASN A 181 2.63 -13.60 17.36
CA ASN A 181 3.36 -12.33 17.46
C ASN A 181 3.34 -11.50 16.16
N MET A 182 2.16 -11.38 15.54
CA MET A 182 1.95 -10.54 14.36
C MET A 182 2.10 -9.07 14.71
N GLN A 183 3.05 -8.40 14.06
CA GLN A 183 3.34 -7.00 14.32
C GLN A 183 3.88 -6.27 13.09
N VAL A 184 3.87 -4.95 13.16
CA VAL A 184 4.64 -4.10 12.24
C VAL A 184 6.07 -3.94 12.77
N GLY A 185 7.03 -4.37 11.95
CA GLY A 185 8.46 -4.15 12.14
C GLY A 185 8.99 -3.02 11.26
N MET A 186 10.15 -2.49 11.63
CA MET A 186 10.87 -1.46 10.88
C MET A 186 12.37 -1.79 10.80
N ALA A 187 12.98 -1.64 9.64
CA ALA A 187 14.43 -1.76 9.44
C ALA A 187 14.98 -0.57 8.64
N THR A 188 16.05 0.04 9.14
CA THR A 188 16.73 1.17 8.48
C THR A 188 17.76 0.67 7.49
N LEU A 189 17.88 1.38 6.36
CA LEU A 189 18.90 1.14 5.33
C LEU A 189 20.13 2.00 5.60
N THR A 190 21.29 1.37 5.80
CA THR A 190 22.58 2.06 5.99
C THR A 190 23.60 1.45 5.03
N ASN A 191 24.27 2.28 4.22
CA ASN A 191 25.26 1.83 3.22
C ASN A 191 24.74 0.70 2.30
N GLY A 192 23.46 0.75 1.93
CA GLY A 192 22.82 -0.22 1.06
C GLY A 192 22.39 -1.54 1.70
N GLN A 193 22.59 -1.71 3.02
CA GLN A 193 22.21 -2.89 3.79
C GLN A 193 21.19 -2.54 4.89
N TYR A 194 20.24 -3.44 5.13
CA TYR A 194 19.28 -3.26 6.22
C TYR A 194 19.86 -3.79 7.53
N GLY A 195 19.68 -3.03 8.61
CA GLY A 195 20.02 -3.48 9.95
C GLY A 195 18.95 -4.40 10.55
N ASN A 196 19.13 -4.74 11.82
CA ASN A 196 18.12 -5.48 12.59
C ASN A 196 16.79 -4.72 12.65
N ALA A 197 15.71 -5.46 12.47
CA ALA A 197 14.36 -4.95 12.62
C ALA A 197 14.03 -4.62 14.08
N LYS A 198 13.25 -3.57 14.27
CA LYS A 198 12.62 -3.19 15.53
C LYS A 198 11.10 -3.32 15.41
N ALA A 199 10.46 -3.92 16.40
CA ALA A 199 9.01 -3.88 16.53
C ALA A 199 8.55 -2.48 16.94
N LEU A 200 7.44 -2.00 16.37
CA LEU A 200 6.93 -0.65 16.67
C LEU A 200 5.94 -0.60 17.83
N GLY A 201 5.47 -1.75 18.34
CA GLY A 201 4.54 -1.80 19.47
C GLY A 201 3.16 -1.17 19.18
N LEU A 202 2.70 -1.22 17.94
CA LEU A 202 1.49 -0.53 17.47
C LEU A 202 0.17 -1.25 17.81
N LEU A 203 0.04 -1.83 19.00
CA LEU A 203 -1.15 -2.58 19.36
C LEU A 203 -2.17 -1.70 20.09
N ALA A 204 -3.28 -1.37 19.43
CA ALA A 204 -4.38 -0.65 20.08
C ALA A 204 -5.30 -1.59 20.86
N LYS A 205 -5.70 -2.70 20.22
CA LYS A 205 -6.60 -3.72 20.76
C LYS A 205 -6.38 -5.06 20.04
N GLY A 206 -6.75 -6.18 20.65
CA GLY A 206 -6.71 -7.48 19.99
C GLY A 206 -5.32 -8.12 20.01
N ASN A 207 -5.00 -8.88 18.94
CA ASN A 207 -3.96 -9.93 18.99
C ASN A 207 -2.72 -9.61 18.14
N GLY A 208 -2.70 -8.48 17.43
CA GLY A 208 -1.57 -8.12 16.59
C GLY A 208 -1.88 -7.04 15.57
N THR A 209 -0.87 -6.74 14.73
CA THR A 209 -0.97 -5.79 13.62
C THR A 209 -0.33 -6.33 12.35
N CYS A 210 -0.84 -5.90 11.20
CA CYS A 210 -0.36 -6.37 9.91
C CYS A 210 -0.55 -5.34 8.78
N THR A 211 0.03 -5.68 7.62
CA THR A 211 -0.10 -4.96 6.34
C THR A 211 0.08 -3.44 6.46
N PRO A 212 1.29 -2.95 6.81
CA PRO A 212 1.51 -1.52 6.97
C PRO A 212 1.60 -0.76 5.63
N TYR A 213 1.28 0.53 5.69
CA TYR A 213 1.66 1.57 4.72
C TYR A 213 2.29 2.73 5.49
N ILE A 214 3.54 3.06 5.17
CA ILE A 214 4.22 4.25 5.70
C ILE A 214 4.22 5.34 4.62
N SER A 215 3.91 6.58 5.03
CA SER A 215 4.07 7.74 4.15
C SER A 215 5.54 7.99 3.78
N PRO A 216 5.85 8.55 2.61
CA PRO A 216 7.23 8.75 2.16
C PRO A 216 8.12 9.53 3.14
N ASN A 217 7.55 10.50 3.85
CA ASN A 217 8.25 11.33 4.84
C ASN A 217 8.17 10.77 6.27
N GLU A 218 7.55 9.61 6.45
CA GLU A 218 7.30 8.98 7.75
C GLU A 218 6.38 9.78 8.70
N ASP A 219 5.58 10.71 8.18
CA ASP A 219 4.68 11.57 8.98
C ASP A 219 3.48 10.80 9.56
N TYR A 220 3.04 9.75 8.87
CA TYR A 220 1.99 8.84 9.31
C TYR A 220 2.20 7.41 8.78
N LEU A 221 1.65 6.46 9.52
CA LEU A 221 1.64 5.02 9.25
C LEU A 221 0.22 4.49 9.38
N ILE A 222 -0.29 3.84 8.33
CA ILE A 222 -1.58 3.14 8.31
C ILE A 222 -1.32 1.65 8.39
N PHE A 223 -2.08 0.91 9.19
CA PHE A 223 -1.92 -0.54 9.34
C PHE A 223 -3.25 -1.19 9.68
N ALA A 224 -3.33 -2.51 9.49
CA ALA A 224 -4.47 -3.29 9.95
C ALA A 224 -4.23 -3.76 11.39
N ASN A 225 -5.20 -3.54 12.26
CA ASN A 225 -5.25 -4.06 13.61
C ASN A 225 -6.08 -5.35 13.63
N ILE A 226 -5.57 -6.42 14.24
CA ILE A 226 -6.19 -7.75 14.24
C ILE A 226 -7.05 -7.95 15.49
N GLY A 227 -8.37 -8.01 15.30
CA GLY A 227 -9.34 -8.40 16.33
C GLY A 227 -10.35 -9.41 15.77
N ASN A 228 -11.63 -9.27 16.12
CA ASN A 228 -12.72 -10.06 15.52
C ASN A 228 -12.80 -9.89 14.00
N LYS A 229 -12.40 -8.71 13.52
CA LYS A 229 -12.15 -8.37 12.12
C LYS A 229 -10.87 -7.55 12.02
N LEU A 230 -10.38 -7.38 10.80
CA LEU A 230 -9.31 -6.42 10.53
C LEU A 230 -9.93 -5.01 10.43
N ASP A 231 -9.43 -4.07 11.23
CA ASP A 231 -9.77 -2.66 11.11
C ASP A 231 -8.50 -1.88 10.71
N LEU A 232 -8.61 -0.87 9.87
CA LEU A 232 -7.51 0.05 9.58
C LEU A 232 -7.37 1.13 10.65
N TRP A 233 -6.14 1.33 11.08
CA TRP A 233 -5.71 2.31 12.07
C TRP A 233 -4.59 3.17 11.50
N VAL A 234 -4.41 4.35 12.08
CA VAL A 234 -3.35 5.29 11.74
C VAL A 234 -2.62 5.74 13.01
N ALA A 235 -1.29 5.88 12.90
CA ALA A 235 -0.43 6.57 13.84
C ALA A 235 0.27 7.72 13.12
N PHE A 236 0.44 8.85 13.80
CA PHE A 236 1.18 10.01 13.30
C PHE A 236 2.52 10.13 14.01
N LYS A 237 3.50 10.80 13.41
CA LYS A 237 4.69 11.23 14.16
C LYS A 237 4.45 12.58 14.82
N ASP A 238 4.84 12.69 16.09
CA ASP A 238 4.96 13.97 16.79
C ASP A 238 6.23 14.73 16.34
N LYS A 239 6.46 15.92 16.93
CA LYS A 239 7.61 16.77 16.55
C LYS A 239 8.93 16.18 17.03
N GLU A 240 8.88 15.29 18.00
CA GLU A 240 9.98 14.58 18.62
C GLU A 240 10.32 13.27 17.88
N GLY A 241 9.49 12.89 16.90
CA GLY A 241 9.67 11.70 16.05
C GLY A 241 9.05 10.42 16.61
N ASN A 242 8.26 10.49 17.68
CA ASN A 242 7.56 9.35 18.26
C ASN A 242 6.21 9.13 17.60
N TRP A 243 5.77 7.88 17.57
CA TRP A 243 4.41 7.54 17.15
C TRP A 243 3.41 8.02 18.20
N THR A 244 2.43 8.82 17.77
CA THR A 244 1.34 9.33 18.60
C THR A 244 0.35 8.21 18.95
N LYS A 245 -0.64 8.56 19.79
CA LYS A 245 -1.74 7.66 20.14
C LYS A 245 -2.44 7.15 18.87
N LEU A 246 -2.62 5.83 18.81
CA LEU A 246 -3.27 5.15 17.69
C LEU A 246 -4.72 5.61 17.52
N ARG A 247 -5.10 5.92 16.29
CA ARG A 247 -6.45 6.31 15.92
C ARG A 247 -7.04 5.33 14.92
N GLN A 248 -8.24 4.83 15.18
CA GLN A 248 -8.97 4.01 14.23
C GLN A 248 -9.45 4.90 13.06
N LEU A 249 -9.34 4.43 11.81
CA LEU A 249 -9.92 5.14 10.66
C LEU A 249 -11.46 5.12 10.73
N PRO A 250 -12.16 6.10 10.14
CA PRO A 250 -13.60 6.24 10.30
C PRO A 250 -14.40 5.03 9.82
N ASP A 251 -15.64 4.90 10.33
CA ASP A 251 -16.56 3.80 10.01
C ASP A 251 -16.89 3.69 8.51
N LYS A 252 -16.78 4.79 7.76
CA LYS A 252 -16.91 4.79 6.29
C LYS A 252 -15.91 3.83 5.63
N ILE A 253 -14.74 3.63 6.25
CA ILE A 253 -13.70 2.68 5.84
C ILE A 253 -13.88 1.33 6.56
N ASN A 254 -14.10 1.34 7.88
CA ASN A 254 -14.04 0.14 8.74
C ASN A 254 -15.34 -0.68 8.87
N GLN A 255 -15.97 -1.00 7.74
CA GLN A 255 -17.29 -1.67 7.71
C GLN A 255 -17.25 -3.20 7.90
N GLN A 256 -16.54 -3.94 7.03
CA GLN A 256 -16.68 -5.41 6.89
C GLN A 256 -15.40 -6.21 7.12
N GLY A 257 -14.30 -5.57 7.51
CA GLY A 257 -12.97 -6.17 7.54
C GLY A 257 -12.10 -5.58 6.42
N GLN A 258 -10.98 -4.96 6.77
CA GLN A 258 -10.13 -4.22 5.82
C GLN A 258 -8.65 -4.46 6.12
N GLY A 259 -7.88 -4.65 5.06
CA GLY A 259 -6.43 -4.76 5.16
C GLY A 259 -5.75 -4.24 3.90
N ASN A 260 -4.44 -4.46 3.82
CA ASN A 260 -3.64 -4.10 2.66
C ASN A 260 -3.77 -2.62 2.22
N PRO A 261 -3.69 -1.64 3.15
CA PRO A 261 -3.78 -0.23 2.83
C PRO A 261 -2.64 0.23 1.91
N SER A 262 -2.93 1.13 0.98
CA SER A 262 -1.93 1.89 0.21
C SER A 262 -2.48 3.29 -0.08
N ILE A 263 -1.62 4.29 -0.17
CA ILE A 263 -2.01 5.64 -0.58
C ILE A 263 -1.54 5.88 -2.01
N SER A 264 -2.35 6.57 -2.81
CA SER A 264 -1.96 7.00 -4.15
C SER A 264 -0.70 7.89 -4.13
N PRO A 265 0.11 7.90 -5.20
CA PRO A 265 1.35 8.68 -5.25
C PRO A 265 1.21 10.18 -4.94
N ASP A 266 0.03 10.76 -5.15
CA ASP A 266 -0.30 12.16 -4.84
C ASP A 266 -0.72 12.39 -3.38
N GLY A 267 -0.77 11.34 -2.55
CA GLY A 267 -1.11 11.42 -1.13
C GLY A 267 -2.62 11.54 -0.83
N GLN A 268 -3.50 11.52 -1.85
CA GLN A 268 -4.90 11.92 -1.67
C GLN A 268 -5.85 10.76 -1.36
N PHE A 269 -5.62 9.59 -1.94
CA PHE A 269 -6.58 8.49 -1.93
C PHE A 269 -6.02 7.26 -1.23
N LEU A 270 -6.79 6.71 -0.30
CA LEU A 270 -6.53 5.42 0.30
C LEU A 270 -7.16 4.33 -0.56
N PHE A 271 -6.38 3.32 -0.89
CA PHE A 271 -6.81 2.04 -1.43
C PHE A 271 -6.69 1.00 -0.34
N PHE A 272 -7.69 0.14 -0.22
CA PHE A 272 -7.70 -0.94 0.75
C PHE A 272 -8.54 -2.10 0.25
N THR A 273 -8.22 -3.30 0.73
CA THR A 273 -8.95 -4.51 0.35
C THR A 273 -9.92 -4.88 1.44
N THR A 274 -11.16 -5.13 1.05
CA THR A 274 -12.26 -5.50 1.95
C THR A 274 -13.03 -6.66 1.35
N GLY A 275 -13.56 -7.52 2.20
CA GLY A 275 -14.33 -8.68 1.78
C GLY A 275 -15.11 -9.23 2.97
N ASP A 276 -16.16 -9.98 2.70
CA ASP A 276 -16.84 -10.71 3.76
C ASP A 276 -15.88 -11.71 4.41
N HIS A 277 -15.97 -11.86 5.74
CA HIS A 277 -15.24 -12.92 6.46
C HIS A 277 -15.56 -14.33 5.94
N GLN A 278 -16.64 -14.46 5.15
CA GLN A 278 -17.10 -15.69 4.52
C GLN A 278 -16.45 -15.96 3.15
N GLY A 279 -15.56 -15.07 2.68
CA GLY A 279 -14.50 -15.38 1.72
C GLY A 279 -14.85 -15.37 0.24
N ASN A 280 -15.98 -14.78 -0.18
CA ASN A 280 -16.42 -14.87 -1.57
C ASN A 280 -16.35 -13.57 -2.37
N ASN A 281 -16.27 -12.40 -1.73
CA ASN A 281 -16.40 -11.11 -2.41
C ASN A 281 -15.33 -10.08 -2.01
N TRP A 282 -14.05 -10.47 -2.08
CA TRP A 282 -12.95 -9.53 -1.86
C TRP A 282 -12.84 -8.53 -3.01
N THR A 283 -12.71 -7.25 -2.67
CA THR A 283 -12.57 -6.15 -3.63
C THR A 283 -11.60 -5.10 -3.09
N VAL A 284 -10.91 -4.41 -4.00
CA VAL A 284 -10.17 -3.19 -3.66
C VAL A 284 -11.13 -2.02 -3.72
N LYS A 285 -11.28 -1.30 -2.62
CA LYS A 285 -11.98 -0.02 -2.56
C LYS A 285 -11.00 1.13 -2.45
N TRP A 286 -11.47 2.31 -2.82
CA TRP A 286 -10.72 3.54 -2.69
C TRP A 286 -11.58 4.73 -2.27
N VAL A 287 -11.00 5.69 -1.57
CA VAL A 287 -11.68 6.85 -0.98
C VAL A 287 -10.70 8.01 -0.76
N ASN A 288 -11.18 9.25 -0.81
CA ASN A 288 -10.38 10.41 -0.43
C ASN A 288 -10.16 10.39 1.10
N VAL A 289 -8.92 10.63 1.53
CA VAL A 289 -8.52 10.60 2.94
C VAL A 289 -7.74 11.83 3.37
N VAL A 290 -7.75 12.91 2.58
CA VAL A 290 -6.97 14.12 2.88
C VAL A 290 -7.33 14.66 4.27
N ASP A 291 -8.62 14.86 4.55
CA ASP A 291 -9.08 15.37 5.86
C ASP A 291 -8.84 14.34 6.98
N ASP A 292 -8.94 13.05 6.64
CA ASP A 292 -8.69 11.96 7.58
C ASP A 292 -7.21 11.86 7.98
N LEU A 293 -6.28 12.42 7.21
CA LEU A 293 -4.83 12.35 7.45
C LEU A 293 -4.19 13.71 7.80
N GLN A 294 -4.94 14.81 7.74
CA GLN A 294 -4.45 16.15 8.12
C GLN A 294 -4.79 16.55 9.57
N ASN A 295 -5.83 15.95 10.15
CA ASN A 295 -6.26 16.25 11.51
C ASN A 295 -5.39 15.49 12.53
N LYS A 296 -4.34 16.19 13.00
CA LYS A 296 -3.50 15.80 14.14
C LYS A 296 -4.25 15.91 15.47
#